data_AF-A0A1F3D6N4-F1
#
_entry.id   AF-A0A1F3D6N4-F1
#
_cell.length_a   1.000
_cell.length_b   1.000
_cell.length_c   1.000
_cell.angle_alpha   90.00
_cell.angle_beta   90.00
_cell.angle_gamma   90.00
#
_symmetry.space_group_name_H-M   'P 1'
#
loop_
_entity.id
_entity.type
_entity.pdbx_description
1 polymer ?
#
loop_
_entity_poly.entity_id
_entity_poly.type
_entity_poly.pdbx_seq_one_letter_code
_entity_poly.pdbx_strand_id
1 'polypeptide(L)'
;MAIAKRSGDKWFIGVMNNSTSKTVDLDMSFLTAGSYKMETWSDTKKSDKEPNDLKKSAAVLISPGTLKVTMAKNGGFVAIIDR
;
A
#
# COMPACT_ATOMS: atom_id res chain seq x y z
N MET A 1 4.64 8.78 -6.31
CA MET A 1 5.92 8.38 -5.67
C MET A 1 5.63 7.30 -4.66
N ALA A 2 6.46 6.25 -4.59
CA ALA A 2 6.35 5.18 -3.59
C ALA A 2 7.60 5.15 -2.72
N ILE A 3 7.46 4.99 -1.41
CA ILE A 3 8.55 4.91 -0.43
C ILE A 3 8.26 3.76 0.52
N ALA A 4 9.27 2.94 0.79
CA ALA A 4 9.26 1.96 1.88
C ALA A 4 10.31 2.34 2.93
N LYS A 5 9.93 2.30 4.21
CA LYS A 5 10.83 2.53 5.34
C LYS A 5 10.65 1.43 6.38
N ARG A 6 11.77 0.96 6.93
CA ARG A 6 11.78 -0.02 8.04
C ARG A 6 11.99 0.70 9.37
N SER A 7 11.27 0.28 10.40
CA SER A 7 11.53 0.65 11.79
C SER A 7 11.41 -0.59 12.67
N GLY A 8 12.51 -1.04 13.26
CA GLY A 8 12.58 -2.33 13.94
C GLY A 8 12.24 -3.47 12.97
N ASP A 9 11.21 -4.24 13.30
CA ASP A 9 10.72 -5.35 12.46
C ASP A 9 9.53 -4.98 11.57
N LYS A 10 9.05 -3.74 11.67
CA LYS A 10 7.92 -3.24 10.89
C LYS A 10 8.39 -2.49 9.65
N TRP A 11 7.66 -2.69 8.56
CA TRP A 11 7.81 -1.91 7.33
C TRP A 11 6.61 -1.02 7.11
N PHE A 12 6.88 0.20 6.69
CA PHE A 12 5.89 1.21 6.36
C PHE A 12 6.06 1.58 4.90
N ILE A 13 4.98 1.45 4.13
CA ILE A 13 4.93 1.80 2.72
C ILE A 13 3.99 2.97 2.57
N GLY A 14 4.42 4.01 1.86
CA GLY A 14 3.61 5.14 1.48
C GLY A 14 3.70 5.40 -0.01
N VAL A 15 2.56 5.51 -0.66
CA VAL A 15 2.44 5.88 -2.07
C VAL A 15 1.53 7.09 -2.17
N MET A 16 2.05 8.13 -2.82
CA MET A 16 1.29 9.33 -3.15
C MET A 16 1.09 9.40 -4.66
N ASN A 17 -0.16 9.67 -5.06
CA ASN A 17 -0.53 9.85 -6.45
C ASN A 17 -0.71 11.32 -6.81
N ASN A 18 -0.71 11.63 -8.11
CA ASN A 18 -0.98 12.97 -8.63
C ASN A 18 -2.43 13.05 -9.17
N SER A 19 -2.72 14.06 -9.98
CA SER A 19 -4.06 14.33 -10.55
C SER A 19 -4.60 13.28 -11.53
N THR A 20 -3.87 12.19 -11.78
CA THR A 20 -4.28 11.09 -12.66
C THR A 20 -4.38 9.79 -11.88
N SER A 21 -5.48 9.04 -12.04
CA SER A 21 -5.62 7.72 -11.45
C SER A 21 -4.54 6.78 -12.01
N LYS A 22 -3.85 6.04 -11.14
CA LYS A 22 -2.78 5.14 -11.56
C LYS A 22 -2.82 3.85 -10.76
N THR A 23 -2.44 2.78 -11.44
CA THR A 23 -2.08 1.51 -10.80
C THR A 23 -0.57 1.41 -10.75
N VAL A 24 -0.04 1.06 -9.58
CA VAL A 24 1.39 0.85 -9.35
C VAL A 24 1.57 -0.56 -8.82
N ASP A 25 2.49 -1.28 -9.45
CA ASP A 25 2.95 -2.58 -8.98
C ASP A 25 4.18 -2.36 -8.08
N LEU A 26 4.03 -2.66 -6.79
CA LEU A 26 5.07 -2.52 -5.79
C LEU A 26 5.79 -3.86 -5.62
N ASP A 27 7.09 -3.86 -5.90
CA ASP A 27 7.94 -5.02 -5.64
C ASP A 27 8.23 -5.15 -4.13
N MET A 28 7.87 -6.29 -3.55
CA MET A 28 8.07 -6.60 -2.12
C MET A 28 9.33 -7.43 -1.88
N SER A 29 10.22 -7.56 -2.86
CA SER A 29 11.49 -8.29 -2.76
C SER A 29 12.42 -7.79 -1.64
N PHE A 30 12.21 -6.58 -1.12
CA PHE A 30 12.94 -6.05 0.04
C PHE A 30 12.57 -6.72 1.38
N LEU A 31 11.45 -7.44 1.43
CA LEU A 31 11.06 -8.24 2.59
C LEU A 31 11.73 -9.61 2.52
N THR A 32 12.30 -10.08 3.63
CA THR A 32 12.84 -11.45 3.70
C THR A 32 11.75 -12.48 3.41
N ALA A 33 12.09 -13.63 2.82
CA ALA A 33 11.11 -14.66 2.49
C ALA A 33 10.33 -15.10 3.74
N GLY A 34 9.01 -15.19 3.62
CA GLY A 34 8.14 -15.53 4.75
C GLY A 34 6.72 -14.97 4.64
N SER A 35 5.95 -15.19 5.71
CA SER A 35 4.59 -14.71 5.86
C SER A 35 4.57 -13.48 6.77
N TYR A 36 3.87 -12.43 6.36
CA TYR A 36 3.74 -11.18 7.08
C TYR A 36 2.27 -10.79 7.20
N LYS A 37 1.93 -10.08 8.27
CA LYS A 37 0.65 -9.40 8.39
C LYS A 37 0.77 -8.02 7.76
N MET A 38 -0.07 -7.75 6.78
CA MET A 38 -0.12 -6.47 6.09
C MET A 38 -1.46 -5.80 6.39
N GLU A 39 -1.41 -4.61 6.96
CA GLU A 39 -2.54 -3.71 7.11
C GLU A 39 -2.42 -2.59 6.07
N THR A 40 -3.48 -2.34 5.30
CA THR A 40 -3.48 -1.38 4.22
C THR A 40 -4.62 -0.38 4.35
N TRP A 41 -4.37 0.84 3.89
CA TRP A 41 -5.37 1.85 3.65
C TRP A 41 -5.22 2.31 2.21
N SER A 42 -6.26 2.13 1.43
CA SER A 42 -6.29 2.49 0.02
C SER A 42 -7.50 3.35 -0.30
N ASP A 43 -7.36 4.14 -1.35
CA ASP A 43 -8.50 4.78 -1.98
C ASP A 43 -9.54 3.74 -2.44
N THR A 44 -10.79 4.15 -2.46
CA THR A 44 -11.92 3.47 -3.09
C THR A 44 -12.25 4.15 -4.43
N LYS A 45 -13.23 3.61 -5.16
CA LYS A 45 -13.76 4.24 -6.37
C LYS A 45 -14.40 5.62 -6.10
N LYS A 46 -14.76 5.91 -4.86
CA LYS A 46 -15.40 7.17 -4.46
C LYS A 46 -14.42 8.19 -3.93
N SER A 47 -13.18 7.83 -3.61
CA SER A 47 -12.22 8.75 -2.98
C SER A 47 -11.90 9.97 -3.83
N ASP A 48 -12.10 9.92 -5.15
CA ASP A 48 -12.06 11.08 -6.05
C ASP A 48 -13.07 12.18 -5.67
N LYS A 49 -14.22 11.79 -5.08
CA LYS A 49 -15.34 12.67 -4.70
C LYS A 49 -15.51 12.81 -3.20
N GLU A 50 -15.20 11.76 -2.44
CA GLU A 50 -15.34 11.66 -0.99
C GLU A 50 -13.97 11.30 -0.38
N PRO A 51 -13.11 12.29 -0.07
CA PRO A 51 -11.74 12.04 0.42
C PRO A 51 -11.66 11.22 1.71
N ASN A 52 -12.75 11.16 2.48
CA ASN A 52 -12.84 10.39 3.72
C ASN A 52 -13.20 8.91 3.49
N ASP A 53 -13.62 8.51 2.29
CA ASP A 53 -13.91 7.12 1.97
C ASP A 53 -12.60 6.38 1.68
N LEU A 54 -12.11 5.67 2.68
CA LEU A 54 -10.88 4.87 2.59
C LEU A 54 -11.21 3.42 2.94
N LYS A 55 -10.63 2.49 2.19
CA LYS A 55 -10.72 1.07 2.50
C LYS A 55 -9.55 0.67 3.37
N LYS A 56 -9.85 0.32 4.62
CA LYS A 56 -8.93 -0.39 5.51
C LYS A 56 -9.04 -1.89 5.26
N SER A 57 -7.92 -2.59 5.10
CA SER A 57 -7.88 -4.04 4.94
C SER A 57 -6.70 -4.64 5.70
N ALA A 58 -6.87 -5.86 6.21
CA ALA A 58 -5.78 -6.66 6.75
C ALA A 58 -5.69 -7.96 5.96
N ALA A 59 -4.48 -8.33 5.54
CA ALA A 59 -4.22 -9.52 4.76
C ALA A 59 -2.87 -10.13 5.13
N VAL A 60 -2.68 -11.41 4.79
CA VAL A 60 -1.38 -12.06 4.88
C VAL A 60 -0.63 -11.85 3.56
N LEU A 61 0.57 -11.30 3.65
CA LEU A 61 1.49 -11.12 2.52
C LEU A 61 2.57 -12.19 2.57
N ILE A 62 2.75 -12.92 1.47
CA ILE A 62 3.85 -13.89 1.31
C ILE A 62 4.93 -13.23 0.45
N SER A 63 6.15 -13.12 0.99
CA SER A 63 7.32 -12.60 0.27
C SER A 63 8.20 -13.75 -0.26
N PRO A 64 8.80 -13.63 -1.46
CA PRO A 64 8.72 -12.50 -2.40
C PRO A 64 7.40 -12.45 -3.18
N GLY A 65 6.93 -11.24 -3.46
CA GLY A 65 5.70 -11.02 -4.21
C GLY A 65 5.57 -9.58 -4.72
N THR A 66 4.54 -9.34 -5.52
CA THR A 66 4.22 -8.00 -6.03
C THR A 66 2.86 -7.58 -5.52
N LEU A 67 2.75 -6.37 -4.98
CA LEU A 67 1.48 -5.81 -4.55
C LEU A 67 0.98 -4.80 -5.59
N LYS A 68 -0.15 -5.13 -6.23
CA LYS A 68 -0.83 -4.22 -7.14
C LYS A 68 -1.71 -3.25 -6.35
N VAL A 69 -1.42 -1.96 -6.46
CA VAL A 69 -2.15 -0.89 -5.78
C VAL A 69 -2.80 0.02 -6.83
N THR A 70 -4.10 0.22 -6.74
CA THR A 70 -4.83 1.18 -7.59
C THR A 70 -5.20 2.40 -6.76
N MET A 71 -4.82 3.58 -7.23
CA MET A 71 -5.04 4.85 -6.54
C MET A 71 -5.96 5.77 -7.34
N ALA A 72 -6.79 6.49 -6.62
CA ALA A 72 -7.64 7.55 -7.14
C ALA A 72 -6.80 8.80 -7.49
N LYS A 73 -7.40 9.78 -8.16
CA LYS A 73 -6.74 11.07 -8.45
C LYS A 73 -6.48 11.80 -7.13
N ASN A 74 -5.28 12.35 -6.99
CA ASN A 74 -4.80 13.01 -5.76
C ASN A 74 -4.87 12.14 -4.49
N GLY A 75 -5.09 10.84 -4.64
CA GLY A 75 -5.17 9.92 -3.53
C GLY A 75 -3.83 9.26 -3.25
N GLY A 76 -3.89 8.10 -2.61
CA GLY A 76 -2.70 7.38 -2.23
C GLY A 76 -2.98 6.02 -1.63
N PHE A 77 -1.91 5.49 -1.05
CA PHE A 77 -1.93 4.20 -0.41
C PHE A 77 -0.90 4.17 0.71
N VAL A 78 -1.28 3.60 1.85
CA VAL A 78 -0.35 3.29 2.92
C VAL A 78 -0.51 1.85 3.35
N ALA A 79 0.61 1.21 3.66
CA ALA A 79 0.63 -0.12 4.25
C ALA A 79 1.60 -0.19 5.41
N ILE A 80 1.21 -0.97 6.42
CA ILE A 80 2.06 -1.39 7.53
C ILE A 80 2.20 -2.89 7.41
N ILE A 81 3.44 -3.36 7.42
CA ILE A 81 3.79 -4.77 7.32
C ILE A 81 4.50 -5.15 8.61
N ASP A 82 3.98 -6.17 9.27
CA ASP A 82 4.47 -6.71 10.53
C ASP A 82 4.75 -8.21 10.36
N ARG A 83 5.69 -8.75 11.14
CA ARG A 83 6.03 -10.17 11.11
C ARG A 83 5.11 -10.99 12.03
#